data_AF-A0A0A9FS72-F1
#
_entry.id   AF-A0A0A9FS72-F1
#
_cell.length_a   1.000
_cell.length_b   1.000
_cell.length_c   1.000
_cell.angle_alpha   90.00
_cell.angle_beta   90.00
_cell.angle_gamma   90.00
#
_symmetry.space_group_name_H-M   'P 1'
#
loop_
_entity.id
_entity.type
_entity.pdbx_description
1 polymer ?
#
loop_
_entity_poly.entity_id
_entity_poly.type
_entity_poly.pdbx_seq_one_letter_code
_entity_poly.pdbx_strand_id
1 'polypeptide(L)' 'MAVSMREVDPVFQGAGQKDGLEIWRIEKLQAVPVPKESCGKFFTGDSYIILKVLNFAQVVDVLLPASSLWENFL' A
#
# COMPACT_ATOMS: atom_id res chain seq x y z
N MET A 1 19.79 -10.08 17.49
CA MET A 1 19.77 -10.23 16.02
C MET A 1 19.55 -8.84 15.44
N ALA A 2 20.63 -8.16 15.03
CA ALA A 2 20.51 -6.87 14.38
C ALA A 2 20.03 -7.11 12.95
N VAL A 3 18.87 -6.58 12.59
CA VAL A 3 18.54 -6.38 11.18
C VAL A 3 19.66 -5.51 10.63
N SER A 4 20.55 -6.12 9.85
CA SER A 4 21.49 -5.40 9.01
C SER A 4 20.64 -4.39 8.25
N MET A 5 20.82 -3.09 8.56
CA MET A 5 20.32 -1.99 7.74
C MET A 5 21.04 -2.11 6.40
N ARG A 6 20.59 -3.05 5.57
CA ARG A 6 20.93 -3.09 4.16
C ARG A 6 20.39 -1.78 3.61
N GLU A 7 21.26 -1.05 2.94
CA GLU A 7 20.96 0.23 2.30
C GLU A 7 19.58 0.13 1.64
N VAL A 8 18.60 0.82 2.24
CA VAL A 8 17.24 0.86 1.69
C VAL A 8 17.34 1.73 0.46
N ASP A 9 16.97 1.16 -0.68
CA ASP A 9 16.93 1.92 -1.93
C ASP A 9 16.10 3.20 -1.70
N PRO A 10 16.61 4.41 -2.05
CA PRO A 10 15.97 5.68 -1.74
C PRO A 10 14.49 5.75 -2.15
N VAL A 11 14.10 5.00 -3.19
CA VAL A 11 12.71 4.90 -3.67
C VAL A 11 11.74 4.25 -2.68
N PHE A 12 12.23 3.42 -1.77
CA PHE A 12 11.44 2.80 -0.70
C PHE A 12 11.52 3.57 0.62
N GLN A 13 12.23 4.70 0.66
CA GLN A 13 12.35 5.49 1.87
C GLN A 13 10.99 6.06 2.27
N GLY A 14 10.45 5.56 3.39
CA GLY A 14 9.12 5.96 3.87
C GLY A 14 7.95 5.17 3.28
N ALA A 15 8.22 4.17 2.44
CA ALA A 15 7.20 3.22 2.02
C ALA A 15 6.55 2.56 3.25
N GLY A 16 5.23 2.42 3.25
CA GLY A 16 4.53 1.78 4.36
C GLY A 16 4.11 2.71 5.50
N GLN A 17 4.51 3.99 5.49
CA GLN A 17 4.19 4.93 6.58
C GLN A 17 2.78 5.53 6.47
N LYS A 18 2.21 5.59 5.27
CA LYS A 18 0.88 6.16 5.00
C LYS A 18 -0.07 5.06 4.57
N ASP A 19 -1.31 5.14 5.02
CA ASP A 19 -2.36 4.26 4.53
C ASP A 19 -2.58 4.46 3.02
N GLY A 20 -2.87 3.36 2.33
CA GLY A 20 -3.11 3.40 0.89
C GLY A 20 -2.41 2.30 0.10
N LEU A 21 -2.26 2.54 -1.19
CA LEU A 21 -1.63 1.65 -2.14
C LEU A 21 -0.44 2.37 -2.78
N GLU A 22 0.73 1.76 -2.68
CA GLU A 22 1.97 2.21 -3.28
C GLU A 22 2.41 1.15 -4.31
N ILE A 23 2.81 1.60 -5.50
CA ILE A 23 3.19 0.71 -6.60
C ILE A 23 4.49 1.20 -7.20
N TRP A 24 5.41 0.29 -7.47
CA TRP A 24 6.64 0.56 -8.19
C TRP A 24 6.75 -0.38 -9.39
N ARG A 25 7.24 0.15 -10.51
CA ARG A 25 7.58 -0.62 -11.70
C ARG A 25 9.09 -0.84 -11.72
N ILE A 26 9.51 -2.03 -12.12
CA ILE A 26 10.93 -2.33 -12.32
C ILE A 26 11.34 -1.89 -13.72
N GLU A 27 12.17 -0.86 -13.80
CA GLU A 27 12.75 -0.36 -15.04
C GLU A 27 14.26 -0.44 -14.96
N LYS A 28 14.89 -1.16 -15.89
CA LYS A 28 16.36 -1.32 -15.94
C LYS A 28 16.96 -1.75 -14.60
N LEU A 29 16.30 -2.71 -13.92
CA LEU A 29 16.67 -3.24 -12.61
C LEU A 29 16.58 -2.24 -11.45
N GLN A 30 15.88 -1.12 -11.63
CA GLN A 30 15.59 -0.14 -10.57
C GLN A 30 14.08 -0.03 -10.36
N ALA A 31 13.67 0.19 -9.11
CA ALA A 31 12.27 0.45 -8.80
C ALA A 31 11.94 1.92 -9.07
N VAL A 32 10.89 2.16 -9.86
CA VAL A 32 10.39 3.50 -10.22
C VAL A 32 8.95 3.63 -9.73
N PRO A 33 8.60 4.68 -8.97
CA PRO A 33 7.25 4.85 -8.44
C PRO A 33 6.24 5.07 -9.57
N VAL A 34 5.14 4.32 -9.52
CA VAL A 34 4.03 4.46 -10.48
C VAL A 34 3.07 5.52 -9.94
N PRO A 35 2.73 6.55 -10.74
CA PRO A 35 1.75 7.56 -10.33
C PRO A 35 0.38 6.94 -10.12
N LYS A 36 -0.38 7.45 -9.14
CA LYS A 36 -1.71 6.93 -8.77
C LYS A 36 -2.71 6.92 -9.94
N GLU A 37 -2.57 7.84 -10.88
CA GLU A 37 -3.39 7.91 -12.11
C GLU A 37 -3.21 6.68 -13.01
N SER A 38 -2.06 6.04 -12.95
CA SER A 38 -1.74 4.81 -13.69
C SER A 38 -1.95 3.55 -12.84
N CYS A 39 -2.43 3.70 -11.61
CA CYS A 39 -2.78 2.57 -10.75
C CYS A 39 -3.86 1.72 -11.42
N GLY A 40 -3.58 0.42 -11.61
CA GLY A 40 -4.48 -0.53 -12.28
C GLY A 40 -4.19 -0.76 -13.77
N LYS A 41 -3.25 0.00 -14.37
CA LYS A 41 -2.75 -0.26 -15.73
C LYS A 41 -1.40 -0.96 -15.64
N PHE A 42 -1.40 -2.28 -15.83
CA PHE A 42 -0.19 -3.09 -15.82
C PHE A 42 0.21 -3.46 -17.24
N PHE A 43 1.47 -3.20 -17.58
CA PHE A 43 2.04 -3.60 -18.86
C PHE A 43 2.57 -5.03 -18.77
N THR A 44 2.09 -5.90 -19.66
CA THR A 44 2.59 -7.27 -19.80
C THR A 44 4.04 -7.26 -20.27
N GLY A 45 4.91 -7.98 -19.55
CA GLY A 45 6.36 -8.03 -19.78
C GLY A 45 7.18 -7.24 -18.75
N ASP A 46 6.55 -6.32 -18.04
CA ASP A 46 7.18 -5.60 -16.93
C ASP A 46 6.93 -6.31 -15.59
N SER A 47 7.79 -6.02 -14.61
CA SER A 47 7.61 -6.48 -13.22
C SER A 47 7.23 -5.31 -12.31
N TYR A 48 6.40 -5.57 -11.31
CA TYR A 48 5.88 -4.56 -10.39
C TYR A 48 5.99 -5.01 -8.93
N ILE A 49 6.23 -4.06 -8.04
CA ILE A 49 6.15 -4.22 -6.58
C ILE A 49 4.92 -3.45 -6.11
N ILE A 50 4.07 -4.08 -5.30
CA ILE A 50 2.84 -3.50 -4.79
C ILE A 50 2.83 -3.60 -3.27
N LEU A 51 2.66 -2.47 -2.60
CA LEU A 51 2.50 -2.38 -1.15
C LEU A 51 1.12 -1.80 -0.82
N LYS A 52 0.30 -2.58 -0.14
CA LYS A 52 -0.97 -2.12 0.43
C LYS A 52 -0.80 -1.93 1.93
N VAL A 53 -0.93 -0.70 2.39
CA VAL A 53 -0.93 -0.34 3.81
C VAL A 53 -2.37 -0.19 4.26
N LEU A 54 -2.77 -1.01 5.24
CA LEU A 54 -4.08 -0.96 5.85
C LEU A 54 -3.93 -0.40 7.26
N ASN A 55 -4.60 0.72 7.52
CA ASN A 55 -4.80 1.15 8.89
C ASN A 55 -5.92 0.29 9.49
N PHE A 56 -5.71 -0.21 10.71
CA PHE A 56 -6.68 -1.03 11.42
C PHE A 56 -8.04 -0.33 11.53
N ALA A 57 -8.06 1.00 11.70
CA ALA A 57 -9.29 1.80 11.71
C ALA A 57 -10.16 1.60 10.44
N GLN A 58 -9.56 1.57 9.24
CA GLN A 58 -10.29 1.28 7.99
C GLN A 58 -10.79 -0.16 7.91
N VAL A 59 -10.07 -1.12 8.49
CA VAL A 59 -10.49 -2.52 8.52
C VAL A 59 -11.74 -2.70 9.36
N VAL A 60 -11.85 -1.97 10.48
CA VAL A 60 -13.05 -2.02 11.34
C VAL A 60 -14.26 -1.37 10.66
N ASP A 61 -14.10 -0.25 9.94
CA ASP A 61 -15.19 0.35 9.15
C ASP A 61 -15.70 -0.59 8.04
N VAL A 62 -14.79 -1.29 7.35
CA VAL A 62 -15.16 -2.26 6.29
C VAL A 62 -15.86 -3.50 6.87
N LEU A 63 -15.40 -4.00 8.02
CA LEU A 63 -15.90 -5.26 8.58
C LEU A 63 -17.07 -5.10 9.55
N LEU A 64 -17.30 -3.92 10.13
CA LEU A 64 -18.38 -3.64 11.07
C LEU A 64 -19.18 -2.37 10.74
N PRO A 65 -19.85 -2.29 9.56
CA PRO A 65 -20.77 -1.19 9.27
C PRO A 65 -22.04 -1.20 10.16
N ALA A 66 -22.26 -2.26 10.95
CA ALA A 66 -23.50 -2.47 11.71
C ALA A 66 -23.53 -1.80 13.10
N SER A 67 -22.46 -1.13 13.54
CA SER A 67 -22.44 -0.49 14.87
C SER A 67 -23.28 0.79 14.94
N SER A 68 -23.74 1.34 13.83
CA SER A 68 -24.65 2.50 13.77
C SER A 68 -26.12 2.14 13.59
N LEU A 69 -26.45 0.84 13.45
CA LEU A 69 -27.83 0.37 13.23
C LEU A 69 -28.57 -0.04 14.52
N TRP A 70 -27.85 -0.23 15.64
CA TRP A 70 -28.48 -0.61 16.91
C TRP A 70 -28.86 0.58 17.81
N GLU A 71 -28.36 1.79 17.54
CA GLU A 71 -28.72 2.99 18.32
C GLU A 71 -30.11 3.57 17.99
N ASN A 72 -30.76 3.10 16.91
CA ASN A 72 -32.10 3.54 16.51
C ASN A 72 -33.24 2.59 16.96
N PHE A 73 -32.92 1.56 17.74
CA PHE A 73 -33.89 0.58 18.27
C PHE A 73 -34.08 0.67 19.80
N LEU A 74 -33.60 1.75 20.43
CA LEU A 74 -33.89 2.10 21.82
C LEU A 74 -34.72 3.40 21.90
#